data_AF-A0A8T9BV27-F1
#
_entry.id   AF-A0A8T9BV27-F1
#
_cell.length_a   1.000
_cell.length_b   1.000
_cell.length_c   1.000
_cell.angle_alpha   90.00
_cell.angle_beta   90.00
_cell.angle_gamma   90.00
#
_symmetry.space_group_name_H-M   'P 1'
#
loop_
_entity.id
_entity.type
_entity.pdbx_description
1 polymer ?
#
loop_
_entity_poly.entity_id
_entity_poly.type
_entity_poly.pdbx_seq_one_letter_code
_entity_poly.pdbx_strand_id
1 'polypeptide(L)'
;MSSRIDYHSFSRGETCTEERCRSRKYYIEDGKKFCQRGHEQAGFTQTQRDEDDWNTQGRKSRKKREEKERVEKVLSGRGATEHYLECLQLILRKQCHWLVNDKGFSPELEAVVQSLWSLRVHNFHSVERSGYASTMFSSQSEAENTDTDGSGFKSMSSRRSRKSVVEREKLPKLIESLGLCYLGMLMLRLPVSLGEIYHWATKEEIVYARAIKEIPKDMRARLPAYYYAAFEIRAQLRGSTLYRSILHLIDFYYHSKFEV
;
A
#
# COMPACT_ATOMS: atom_id res chain seq x y z
N MET A 1 6.12 28.77 -54.66
CA MET A 1 5.93 27.40 -54.12
C MET A 1 6.73 27.31 -52.84
N SER A 2 6.10 27.29 -51.66
CA SER A 2 6.85 27.18 -50.38
C SER A 2 7.27 25.73 -50.15
N SER A 3 8.57 25.49 -50.23
CA SER A 3 9.21 24.23 -49.83
C SER A 3 8.83 23.92 -48.37
N ARG A 4 8.34 22.70 -48.09
CA ARG A 4 8.14 22.25 -46.71
C ARG A 4 9.52 22.06 -46.07
N ILE A 5 9.82 22.85 -45.04
CA ILE A 5 11.05 22.72 -44.25
C ILE A 5 10.81 21.67 -43.16
N ASP A 6 11.64 20.62 -43.15
CA ASP A 6 11.62 19.59 -42.12
C ASP A 6 12.47 20.01 -40.91
N TYR A 7 11.82 20.06 -39.74
CA TYR A 7 12.45 20.48 -38.49
C TYR A 7 12.80 19.30 -37.60
N HIS A 8 14.04 19.25 -37.13
CA HIS A 8 14.56 18.31 -36.13
C HIS A 8 14.81 19.01 -34.79
N SER A 9 14.81 18.26 -33.68
CA SER A 9 15.11 18.79 -32.35
C SER A 9 16.60 18.66 -32.01
N PHE A 10 17.16 19.66 -31.32
CA PHE A 10 18.50 19.54 -30.70
C PHE A 10 18.52 18.47 -29.61
N SER A 11 19.72 17.97 -29.27
CA SER A 11 19.91 17.02 -28.17
C SER A 11 19.45 17.59 -26.83
N ARG A 12 19.18 16.72 -25.85
CA ARG A 12 18.66 17.15 -24.54
C ARG A 12 19.64 18.12 -23.86
N GLY A 13 19.27 19.39 -23.80
CA GLY A 13 20.03 20.46 -23.13
C GLY A 13 20.75 21.41 -24.09
N GLU A 14 20.83 21.09 -25.38
CA GLU A 14 21.44 21.94 -26.40
C GLU A 14 20.41 22.93 -27.00
N THR A 15 20.88 24.13 -27.31
CA THR A 15 20.14 25.17 -28.05
C THR A 15 21.01 25.75 -29.15
N CYS A 16 20.43 26.60 -30.00
CA CYS A 16 21.19 27.38 -30.97
C CYS A 16 22.39 28.08 -30.32
N THR A 17 23.52 28.11 -31.02
CA THR A 17 24.81 28.67 -30.58
C THR A 17 24.85 30.20 -30.54
N GLU A 18 23.95 30.87 -31.26
CA GLU A 18 23.90 32.33 -31.31
C GLU A 18 23.46 32.97 -29.99
N GLU A 19 24.16 34.01 -29.55
CA GLU A 19 23.83 34.79 -28.35
C GLU A 19 22.37 35.29 -28.41
N ARG A 20 21.59 34.98 -27.38
CA ARG A 20 20.12 35.24 -27.26
C ARG A 20 19.18 34.37 -28.11
N CYS A 21 19.66 33.32 -28.80
CA CYS A 21 18.77 32.37 -29.50
C CYS A 21 18.59 31.05 -28.74
N ARG A 22 17.40 30.82 -28.16
CA ARG A 22 17.05 29.57 -27.45
C ARG A 22 16.23 28.58 -28.27
N SER A 23 16.31 28.62 -29.60
CA SER A 23 15.55 27.69 -30.44
C SER A 23 16.01 26.26 -30.19
N ARG A 24 15.05 25.36 -29.98
CA ARG A 24 15.27 23.92 -29.73
C ARG A 24 15.02 23.06 -30.97
N LYS A 25 14.75 23.69 -32.10
CA LYS A 25 14.55 23.06 -33.40
C LYS A 25 15.51 23.63 -34.44
N TYR A 26 15.94 22.80 -35.39
CA TYR A 26 16.79 23.15 -36.51
C TYR A 26 16.31 22.47 -37.79
N TYR A 27 16.69 22.99 -38.95
CA TYR A 27 16.52 22.36 -40.26
C TYR A 27 17.88 22.35 -40.98
N ILE A 28 17.98 21.55 -42.04
CA ILE A 28 19.19 21.44 -42.86
C ILE A 28 18.83 21.91 -44.26
N GLU A 29 19.60 22.87 -44.77
CA GLU A 29 19.45 23.43 -46.11
C GLU A 29 20.85 23.56 -46.71
N ASP A 30 21.06 23.05 -47.92
CA ASP A 30 22.35 23.05 -48.63
C ASP A 30 23.55 22.55 -47.80
N GLY A 31 23.36 21.47 -47.04
CA GLY A 31 24.41 20.86 -46.22
C GLY A 31 24.78 21.64 -44.95
N LYS A 32 24.10 22.75 -44.68
CA LYS A 32 24.30 23.59 -43.50
C LYS A 32 23.13 23.44 -42.52
N LYS A 33 23.44 23.50 -41.22
CA LYS A 33 22.44 23.39 -40.16
C LYS A 33 21.97 24.79 -39.76
N PHE A 34 20.67 25.05 -39.87
CA PHE A 34 20.05 26.31 -39.48
C PHE A 34 19.10 26.10 -38.31
N CYS A 35 19.12 26.99 -37.33
CA CYS A 35 18.13 26.97 -36.27
C CYS A 35 16.74 27.36 -36.82
N GLN A 36 15.65 27.10 -36.07
CA GLN A 36 14.30 27.48 -36.52
C GLN A 36 14.14 28.98 -36.84
N ARG A 37 15.02 29.84 -36.30
CA ARG A 37 15.05 31.29 -36.54
C ARG A 37 16.03 31.70 -37.65
N GLY A 38 16.67 30.76 -38.34
CA GLY A 38 17.57 31.01 -39.47
C GLY A 38 19.04 31.24 -39.12
N HIS A 39 19.49 30.99 -37.88
CA HIS A 39 20.91 31.12 -37.53
C HIS A 39 21.70 29.88 -37.95
N GLU A 40 22.76 30.08 -38.72
CA GLU A 40 23.69 29.02 -39.12
C GLU A 40 24.44 28.46 -37.90
N GLN A 41 24.54 27.15 -37.79
CA GLN A 41 25.25 26.45 -36.72
C GLN A 41 26.59 25.94 -37.25
N ALA A 42 27.68 26.54 -36.79
CA ALA A 42 29.04 26.12 -37.16
C ALA A 42 29.34 24.70 -36.66
N GLY A 43 30.14 23.94 -37.42
CA GLY A 43 30.61 22.60 -37.04
C GLY A 43 29.68 21.43 -37.42
N PHE A 44 28.56 21.69 -38.09
CA PHE A 44 27.76 20.62 -38.69
C PHE A 44 28.39 20.17 -40.01
N THR A 45 28.90 18.94 -40.05
CA THR A 45 29.31 18.29 -41.30
C THR A 45 28.29 17.22 -41.61
N GLN A 46 27.55 17.36 -42.72
CA GLN A 46 26.67 16.30 -43.19
C GLN A 46 27.55 15.16 -43.73
N THR A 47 27.89 14.21 -42.87
CA THR A 47 28.49 12.95 -43.33
C THR A 47 27.45 12.23 -44.19
N GLN A 48 27.60 12.28 -45.51
CA GLN A 48 26.99 11.28 -46.38
C GLN A 48 27.51 9.93 -45.91
N ARG A 49 26.58 9.01 -45.60
CA ARG A 49 26.94 7.62 -45.42
C ARG A 49 27.09 7.05 -46.81
N ASP A 50 28.30 6.68 -47.18
CA ASP A 50 28.56 5.96 -48.42
C ASP A 50 27.72 4.67 -48.44
N GLU A 51 27.09 4.38 -49.57
CA GLU A 51 26.15 3.26 -49.73
C GLU A 51 26.82 1.90 -49.46
N ASP A 52 28.15 1.83 -49.56
CA ASP A 52 28.97 0.64 -49.30
C ASP A 52 29.16 0.29 -47.82
N ASP A 53 28.84 1.21 -46.89
CA ASP A 53 29.10 1.02 -45.46
C ASP A 53 27.86 0.50 -44.68
N TRP A 54 26.79 0.15 -45.41
CA TRP A 54 25.57 -0.42 -44.84
C TRP A 54 25.78 -1.81 -44.24
N ASN A 55 26.79 -2.55 -44.71
CA ASN A 55 27.05 -3.93 -44.26
C ASN A 55 28.05 -4.02 -43.08
N THR A 56 28.71 -2.92 -42.69
CA THR A 56 29.79 -2.91 -41.69
C THR A 56 29.34 -2.53 -40.28
N GLN A 57 28.08 -2.14 -40.09
CA GLN A 57 27.53 -1.86 -38.75
C GLN A 57 27.22 -3.17 -38.01
N GLY A 58 28.25 -3.72 -37.35
CA GLY A 58 28.10 -4.84 -36.42
C GLY A 58 26.92 -4.62 -35.46
N ARG A 59 26.05 -5.63 -35.35
CA ARG A 59 24.86 -5.61 -34.47
C ARG A 59 25.25 -5.19 -33.06
N LYS A 60 24.95 -3.94 -32.68
CA LYS A 60 25.00 -3.50 -31.28
C LYS A 60 23.85 -4.17 -30.53
N SER A 61 24.08 -5.40 -30.09
CA SER A 61 23.17 -6.08 -29.16
C SER A 61 23.21 -5.32 -27.85
N ARG A 62 22.15 -4.55 -27.57
CA ARG A 62 21.92 -3.96 -26.26
C ARG A 62 21.84 -5.13 -25.28
N LYS A 63 22.87 -5.33 -24.45
CA LYS A 63 22.88 -6.35 -23.39
C LYS A 63 21.54 -6.26 -22.65
N LYS A 64 20.69 -7.28 -22.84
CA LYS A 64 19.39 -7.37 -22.19
C LYS A 64 19.69 -7.36 -20.70
N ARG A 65 19.30 -6.27 -20.03
CA ARG A 65 19.40 -6.16 -18.57
C ARG A 65 18.71 -7.40 -18.02
N GLU A 66 19.47 -8.22 -17.30
CA GLU A 66 18.95 -9.38 -16.60
C GLU A 66 17.74 -8.90 -15.79
N GLU A 67 16.58 -9.48 -16.10
CA GLU A 67 15.34 -9.26 -15.38
C GLU A 67 15.58 -9.89 -14.01
N LYS A 68 16.16 -9.11 -13.08
CA LYS A 68 16.17 -9.47 -11.67
C LYS A 68 14.75 -9.92 -11.35
N GLU A 69 14.65 -11.15 -10.84
CA GLU A 69 13.43 -11.78 -10.33
C GLU A 69 12.42 -10.72 -9.95
N ARG A 70 11.29 -10.71 -10.67
CA ARG A 70 10.23 -9.72 -10.47
C ARG A 70 9.87 -9.75 -9.00
N VAL A 71 10.33 -8.71 -8.30
CA VAL A 71 9.98 -8.32 -6.93
C VAL A 71 8.55 -8.77 -6.69
N GLU A 72 8.38 -9.68 -5.73
CA GLU A 72 7.06 -10.20 -5.34
C GLU A 72 6.09 -9.04 -5.34
N LYS A 73 5.11 -9.08 -6.25
CA LYS A 73 4.23 -7.94 -6.47
C LYS A 73 3.57 -7.63 -5.14
N VAL A 74 3.81 -6.43 -4.62
CA VAL A 74 3.12 -5.90 -3.45
C VAL A 74 1.63 -6.16 -3.63
N LEU A 75 1.03 -6.88 -2.68
CA LEU A 75 -0.36 -7.28 -2.78
C LEU A 75 -1.25 -6.05 -2.80
N SER A 76 -2.42 -6.13 -3.43
CA SER A 76 -3.37 -5.02 -3.48
C SER A 76 -4.80 -5.50 -3.26
N GLY A 77 -5.66 -4.59 -2.78
CA GLY A 77 -7.06 -4.89 -2.48
C GLY A 77 -7.20 -5.97 -1.40
N ARG A 78 -8.11 -6.91 -1.63
CA ARG A 78 -8.45 -7.99 -0.68
C ARG A 78 -7.26 -8.91 -0.35
N GLY A 79 -6.43 -9.24 -1.33
CA GLY A 79 -5.24 -10.06 -1.06
C GLY A 79 -4.26 -9.39 -0.10
N ALA A 80 -4.20 -8.05 -0.10
CA ALA A 80 -3.40 -7.32 0.87
C ALA A 80 -4.03 -7.30 2.27
N THR A 81 -5.36 -7.27 2.37
CA THR A 81 -6.06 -7.27 3.66
C THR A 81 -5.92 -8.64 4.33
N GLU A 82 -6.08 -9.73 3.58
CA GLU A 82 -5.87 -11.10 4.06
C GLU A 82 -4.42 -11.31 4.50
N HIS A 83 -3.44 -10.89 3.68
CA HIS A 83 -2.02 -10.99 4.03
C HIS A 83 -1.64 -10.14 5.26
N TYR A 84 -2.30 -8.99 5.46
CA TYR A 84 -2.15 -8.20 6.68
C TYR A 84 -2.67 -8.96 7.92
N LEU A 85 -3.83 -9.64 7.80
CA LEU A 85 -4.38 -10.44 8.90
C LEU A 85 -3.47 -11.62 9.25
N GLU A 86 -2.86 -12.28 8.26
CA GLU A 86 -1.86 -13.33 8.47
C GLU A 86 -0.64 -12.80 9.24
N CYS A 87 -0.15 -11.61 8.86
CA CYS A 87 0.94 -10.95 9.56
C CYS A 87 0.57 -10.63 11.02
N LEU A 88 -0.64 -10.11 11.24
CA LEU A 88 -1.13 -9.78 12.59
C LEU A 88 -1.33 -11.04 13.44
N GLN A 89 -1.85 -12.13 12.85
CA GLN A 89 -1.96 -13.43 13.50
C GLN A 89 -0.60 -13.97 13.93
N LEU A 90 0.44 -13.84 13.11
CA LEU A 90 1.80 -14.24 13.47
C LEU A 90 2.30 -13.48 14.70
N ILE A 91 2.07 -12.17 14.75
CA ILE A 91 2.43 -11.35 15.92
C ILE A 91 1.66 -11.81 17.16
N LEU A 92 0.35 -12.02 17.05
CA LEU A 92 -0.48 -12.49 18.16
C LEU A 92 0.00 -13.85 18.69
N ARG A 93 0.35 -14.79 17.81
CA ARG A 93 0.91 -16.09 18.21
C ARG A 93 2.24 -15.93 18.95
N LYS A 94 3.13 -15.03 18.50
CA LYS A 94 4.38 -14.73 19.20
C LYS A 94 4.14 -14.13 20.59
N GLN A 95 3.17 -13.23 20.71
CA GLN A 95 2.77 -12.66 22.00
C GLN A 95 2.25 -13.74 22.96
N CYS A 96 1.35 -14.61 22.50
CA CYS A 96 0.84 -15.74 23.29
C CYS A 96 1.95 -16.72 23.68
N HIS A 97 2.82 -17.07 22.73
CA HIS A 97 3.94 -17.96 22.97
C HIS A 97 4.86 -17.41 24.07
N TRP A 98 5.19 -16.13 24.03
CA TRP A 98 5.98 -15.49 25.08
C TRP A 98 5.25 -15.45 26.44
N LEU A 99 3.94 -15.18 26.45
CA LEU A 99 3.15 -15.23 27.69
C LEU A 99 3.17 -16.63 28.33
N VAL A 100 3.07 -17.69 27.53
CA VAL A 100 3.08 -19.06 28.04
C VAL A 100 4.48 -19.51 28.47
N ASN A 101 5.49 -19.30 27.63
CA ASN A 101 6.83 -19.87 27.86
C ASN A 101 7.70 -19.01 28.79
N ASP A 102 7.67 -17.69 28.66
CA ASP A 102 8.53 -16.80 29.43
C ASP A 102 7.85 -16.29 30.71
N LYS A 103 6.55 -16.00 30.66
CA LYS A 103 5.78 -15.55 31.85
C LYS A 103 5.11 -16.69 32.61
N GLY A 104 5.09 -17.91 32.07
CA GLY A 104 4.56 -19.09 32.76
C GLY A 104 3.05 -19.15 32.86
N PHE A 105 2.31 -18.46 31.97
CA PHE A 105 0.86 -18.58 31.92
C PHE A 105 0.41 -19.96 31.41
N SER A 106 -0.82 -20.35 31.76
CA SER A 106 -1.42 -21.62 31.30
C SER A 106 -1.44 -21.70 29.76
N PRO A 107 -1.12 -22.86 29.15
CA PRO A 107 -1.23 -23.04 27.69
C PRO A 107 -2.67 -22.85 27.17
N GLU A 108 -3.68 -22.95 28.04
CA GLU A 108 -5.07 -22.64 27.70
C GLU A 108 -5.24 -21.19 27.23
N LEU A 109 -4.36 -20.27 27.63
CA LEU A 109 -4.38 -18.88 27.20
C LEU A 109 -4.27 -18.76 25.67
N GLU A 110 -3.42 -19.56 25.05
CA GLU A 110 -3.28 -19.57 23.60
C GLU A 110 -4.58 -20.01 22.92
N ALA A 111 -5.23 -21.06 23.43
CA ALA A 111 -6.50 -21.56 22.89
C ALA A 111 -7.64 -20.54 23.01
N VAL A 112 -7.74 -19.84 24.14
CA VAL A 112 -8.74 -18.78 24.36
C VAL A 112 -8.50 -17.61 23.42
N VAL A 113 -7.26 -17.12 23.33
CA VAL A 113 -6.91 -16.00 22.43
C VAL A 113 -7.12 -16.38 20.96
N GLN A 114 -6.78 -17.61 20.57
CA GLN A 114 -7.04 -18.11 19.23
C GLN A 114 -8.55 -18.15 18.91
N SER A 115 -9.38 -18.52 19.88
CA SER A 115 -10.85 -18.51 19.72
C SER A 115 -11.40 -17.10 19.56
N LEU A 116 -10.93 -16.15 20.39
CA LEU A 116 -11.28 -14.73 20.29
C LEU A 116 -10.86 -14.15 18.93
N TRP A 117 -9.64 -14.45 18.48
CA TRP A 117 -9.13 -14.03 17.17
C TRP A 117 -9.96 -14.61 16.02
N SER A 118 -10.32 -15.90 16.09
CA SER A 118 -11.13 -16.56 15.07
C SER A 118 -12.51 -15.89 14.93
N LEU A 119 -13.14 -15.53 16.05
CA LEU A 119 -14.40 -14.79 16.05
C LEU A 119 -14.23 -13.38 15.44
N ARG A 120 -13.13 -12.69 15.76
CA ARG A 120 -12.82 -11.36 15.24
C ARG A 120 -12.62 -11.36 13.72
N VAL A 121 -11.89 -12.35 13.20
CA VAL A 121 -11.61 -12.51 11.75
C VAL A 121 -12.87 -12.98 11.01
N HIS A 122 -13.64 -13.91 11.59
CA HIS A 122 -14.89 -14.37 11.00
C HIS A 122 -15.89 -13.23 10.80
N ASN A 123 -16.07 -12.40 11.83
CA ASN A 123 -16.95 -11.24 11.74
C ASN A 123 -16.45 -10.23 10.69
N PHE A 124 -15.14 -9.98 10.63
CA PHE A 124 -14.55 -9.11 9.61
C PHE A 124 -14.90 -9.59 8.19
N HIS A 125 -14.71 -10.88 7.90
CA HIS A 125 -15.09 -11.46 6.61
C HIS A 125 -16.61 -11.44 6.35
N SER A 126 -17.44 -11.63 7.39
CA SER A 126 -18.90 -11.53 7.28
C SER A 126 -19.32 -10.11 6.86
N VAL A 127 -18.75 -9.09 7.51
CA VAL A 127 -19.03 -7.68 7.20
C VAL A 127 -18.52 -7.28 5.83
N GLU A 128 -17.33 -7.73 5.41
CA GLU A 128 -16.84 -7.52 4.04
C GLU A 128 -17.78 -8.14 2.99
N ARG A 129 -18.28 -9.37 3.24
CA ARG A 129 -19.23 -10.04 2.33
C ARG A 129 -20.57 -9.31 2.25
N SER A 130 -21.14 -8.90 3.39
CA SER A 130 -22.38 -8.12 3.43
C SER A 130 -22.23 -6.76 2.74
N GLY A 131 -21.11 -6.07 2.98
CA GLY A 131 -20.76 -4.80 2.33
C GLY A 131 -20.50 -4.93 0.82
N TYR A 132 -20.14 -6.11 0.33
CA TYR A 132 -20.04 -6.43 -1.10
C TYR A 132 -21.42 -6.73 -1.72
N ALA A 133 -22.25 -7.54 -1.05
CA ALA A 133 -23.61 -7.87 -1.48
C ALA A 133 -24.49 -6.62 -1.63
N SER A 134 -24.43 -5.69 -0.66
CA SER A 134 -25.13 -4.40 -0.75
C SER A 134 -24.65 -3.55 -1.94
N THR A 135 -23.37 -3.62 -2.33
CA THR A 135 -22.89 -2.90 -3.52
C THR A 135 -23.28 -3.56 -4.84
N MET A 136 -23.52 -4.87 -4.86
CA MET A 136 -23.99 -5.56 -6.07
C MET A 136 -25.48 -5.29 -6.32
N PHE A 137 -26.25 -5.09 -5.25
CA PHE A 137 -27.68 -4.78 -5.31
C PHE A 137 -27.97 -3.32 -5.71
N SER A 138 -27.14 -2.35 -5.29
CA SER A 138 -27.27 -0.94 -5.70
C SER A 138 -26.97 -0.65 -7.18
N SER A 139 -26.58 -1.65 -7.98
CA SER A 139 -26.36 -1.49 -9.43
C SER A 139 -27.54 -1.92 -10.30
N GLN A 140 -28.69 -2.30 -9.72
CA GLN A 140 -29.89 -2.71 -10.47
C GLN A 140 -31.12 -1.81 -10.33
N SER A 141 -31.06 -0.71 -9.58
CA SER A 141 -32.18 0.24 -9.52
C SER A 141 -31.97 1.41 -10.50
N GLU A 142 -32.20 1.14 -11.78
CA GLU A 142 -32.35 2.14 -12.84
C GLU A 142 -33.53 1.75 -13.73
N ALA A 143 -34.74 2.19 -13.36
CA ALA A 143 -35.78 2.55 -14.31
C ALA A 143 -36.88 3.34 -13.61
N GLU A 144 -37.25 4.45 -14.25
CA GLU A 144 -38.43 5.27 -13.99
C GLU A 144 -38.30 6.28 -12.84
N ASN A 145 -37.76 7.46 -13.17
CA ASN A 145 -38.37 8.74 -12.83
C ASN A 145 -37.91 9.83 -13.80
N THR A 146 -38.90 10.48 -14.40
CA THR A 146 -38.82 11.58 -15.37
C THR A 146 -38.41 12.89 -14.68
N ASP A 147 -37.52 13.62 -15.34
CA ASP A 147 -37.19 15.06 -15.27
C ASP A 147 -37.37 15.86 -13.97
N THR A 148 -36.27 16.44 -13.46
CA THR A 148 -36.02 17.91 -13.40
C THR A 148 -35.07 18.30 -12.25
N ASP A 149 -33.98 18.98 -12.64
CA ASP A 149 -33.04 19.88 -11.94
C ASP A 149 -32.61 19.68 -10.47
N GLY A 150 -31.28 19.81 -10.28
CA GLY A 150 -30.70 20.33 -9.04
C GLY A 150 -29.47 19.57 -8.52
N SER A 151 -28.29 19.92 -9.05
CA SER A 151 -26.98 19.84 -8.38
C SER A 151 -26.69 18.62 -7.46
N GLY A 152 -26.02 17.59 -7.98
CA GLY A 152 -25.66 16.46 -7.11
C GLY A 152 -24.72 15.40 -7.66
N PHE A 153 -23.86 15.69 -8.65
CA PHE A 153 -22.84 14.74 -9.10
C PHE A 153 -21.71 14.61 -8.04
N LYS A 154 -22.03 14.08 -6.85
CA LYS A 154 -21.01 13.63 -5.89
C LYS A 154 -20.23 12.51 -6.56
N SER A 155 -18.99 12.80 -6.95
CA SER A 155 -18.15 11.88 -7.72
C SER A 155 -18.11 10.49 -7.06
N MET A 156 -18.22 9.43 -7.87
CA MET A 156 -18.04 8.04 -7.45
C MET A 156 -16.74 7.82 -6.66
N SER A 157 -15.73 8.65 -6.92
CA SER A 157 -14.46 8.70 -6.18
C SER A 157 -14.65 9.06 -4.69
N SER A 158 -15.53 10.02 -4.38
CA SER A 158 -15.82 10.43 -2.99
C SER A 158 -16.54 9.34 -2.18
N ARG A 159 -17.41 8.57 -2.83
CA ARG A 159 -18.10 7.40 -2.24
C ARG A 159 -17.15 6.24 -2.01
N ARG A 160 -16.28 5.92 -2.99
CA ARG A 160 -15.24 4.88 -2.85
C ARG A 160 -14.21 5.22 -1.78
N SER A 161 -13.80 6.48 -1.67
CA SER A 161 -12.88 6.95 -0.63
C SER A 161 -13.49 6.74 0.77
N ARG A 162 -14.72 7.23 1.00
CA ARG A 162 -15.44 7.01 2.27
C ARG A 162 -15.64 5.53 2.61
N LYS A 163 -15.99 4.68 1.64
CA LYS A 163 -16.11 3.23 1.85
C LYS A 163 -14.78 2.60 2.29
N SER A 164 -13.67 2.96 1.63
CA SER A 164 -12.34 2.45 1.98
C SER A 164 -11.88 2.90 3.38
N VAL A 165 -12.34 4.06 3.85
CA VAL A 165 -12.04 4.52 5.22
C VAL A 165 -12.79 3.68 6.24
N VAL A 166 -14.10 3.45 6.03
CA VAL A 166 -14.92 2.63 6.92
C VAL A 166 -14.43 1.17 6.98
N GLU A 167 -14.02 0.61 5.84
CA GLU A 167 -13.47 -0.76 5.77
C GLU A 167 -12.14 -0.87 6.53
N ARG A 168 -11.29 0.18 6.48
CA ARG A 168 -10.07 0.28 7.29
C ARG A 168 -10.33 0.47 8.78
N GLU A 169 -11.41 1.16 9.16
CA GLU A 169 -11.77 1.34 10.57
C GLU A 169 -12.18 0.03 11.23
N LYS A 170 -12.78 -0.90 10.46
CA LYS A 170 -13.21 -2.23 10.93
C LYS A 170 -12.08 -3.25 10.98
N LEU A 171 -10.96 -2.98 10.30
CA LEU A 171 -9.82 -3.89 10.25
C LEU A 171 -9.15 -4.00 11.63
N PRO A 172 -8.85 -5.22 12.12
CA PRO A 172 -8.16 -5.41 13.39
C PRO A 172 -6.82 -4.68 13.41
N LYS A 173 -6.60 -3.86 14.43
CA LYS A 173 -5.35 -3.09 14.59
C LYS A 173 -4.34 -3.87 15.42
N LEU A 174 -3.05 -3.55 15.26
CA LEU A 174 -2.00 -4.17 16.08
C LEU A 174 -2.23 -3.99 17.59
N ILE A 175 -2.78 -2.86 18.03
CA ILE A 175 -3.11 -2.65 19.46
C ILE A 175 -4.19 -3.61 19.98
N GLU A 176 -5.10 -4.08 19.12
CA GLU A 176 -6.10 -5.07 19.50
C GLU A 176 -5.44 -6.39 19.89
N SER A 177 -4.25 -6.75 19.36
CA SER A 177 -3.54 -7.97 19.75
C SER A 177 -3.21 -8.02 21.26
N LEU A 178 -2.76 -6.88 21.83
CA LEU A 178 -2.55 -6.74 23.27
C LEU A 178 -3.88 -6.83 24.05
N GLY A 179 -4.94 -6.24 23.49
CA GLY A 179 -6.28 -6.33 24.07
C GLY A 179 -6.82 -7.76 24.08
N LEU A 180 -6.60 -8.53 23.03
CA LEU A 180 -6.99 -9.95 22.95
C LEU A 180 -6.23 -10.80 23.96
N CYS A 181 -4.92 -10.56 24.14
CA CYS A 181 -4.15 -11.21 25.19
C CYS A 181 -4.76 -10.91 26.57
N TYR A 182 -5.04 -9.63 26.86
CA TYR A 182 -5.68 -9.19 28.10
C TYR A 182 -7.05 -9.84 28.33
N LEU A 183 -7.92 -9.84 27.31
CA LEU A 183 -9.22 -10.49 27.39
C LEU A 183 -9.11 -12.00 27.62
N GLY A 184 -8.14 -12.68 26.98
CA GLY A 184 -7.88 -14.09 27.22
C GLY A 184 -7.49 -14.35 28.68
N MET A 185 -6.63 -13.51 29.25
CA MET A 185 -6.26 -13.60 30.67
C MET A 185 -7.46 -13.35 31.61
N LEU A 186 -8.31 -12.38 31.28
CA LEU A 186 -9.55 -12.13 32.03
C LEU A 186 -10.52 -13.32 31.96
N MET A 187 -10.66 -13.96 30.80
CA MET A 187 -11.52 -15.14 30.63
C MET A 187 -11.03 -16.33 31.46
N LEU A 188 -9.71 -16.48 31.62
CA LEU A 188 -9.08 -17.47 32.48
C LEU A 188 -9.00 -17.05 33.95
N ARG A 189 -9.58 -15.89 34.31
CA ARG A 189 -9.56 -15.33 35.68
C ARG A 189 -8.16 -15.18 36.26
N LEU A 190 -7.19 -14.85 35.41
CA LEU A 190 -5.82 -14.60 35.85
C LEU A 190 -5.72 -13.23 36.53
N PRO A 191 -4.94 -13.08 37.61
CA PRO A 191 -4.82 -11.84 38.37
C PRO A 191 -3.86 -10.85 37.69
N VAL A 192 -4.10 -10.54 36.42
CA VAL A 192 -3.25 -9.64 35.62
C VAL A 192 -3.97 -8.32 35.40
N SER A 193 -3.29 -7.23 35.75
CA SER A 193 -3.80 -5.88 35.53
C SER A 193 -3.49 -5.39 34.11
N LEU A 194 -4.32 -4.46 33.60
CA LEU A 194 -4.02 -3.80 32.33
C LEU A 194 -2.68 -3.03 32.37
N GLY A 195 -2.28 -2.56 33.55
CA GLY A 195 -1.01 -1.89 33.77
C GLY A 195 0.19 -2.79 33.46
N GLU A 196 0.10 -4.09 33.71
CA GLU A 196 1.16 -5.04 33.38
C GLU A 196 1.34 -5.22 31.88
N ILE A 197 0.24 -5.34 31.13
CA ILE A 197 0.28 -5.40 29.65
C ILE A 197 0.89 -4.13 29.07
N TYR A 198 0.47 -2.98 29.58
CA TYR A 198 1.05 -1.71 29.22
C TYR A 198 2.56 -1.67 29.51
N HIS A 199 2.97 -2.18 30.67
CA HIS A 199 4.37 -2.21 31.08
C HIS A 199 5.22 -3.12 30.19
N TRP A 200 4.77 -4.34 29.92
CA TRP A 200 5.46 -5.27 29.03
C TRP A 200 5.60 -4.69 27.61
N ALA A 201 4.57 -4.02 27.10
CA ALA A 201 4.62 -3.41 25.77
C ALA A 201 5.56 -2.19 25.72
N THR A 202 5.60 -1.39 26.78
CA THR A 202 6.45 -0.19 26.85
C THR A 202 7.92 -0.54 27.07
N LYS A 203 8.20 -1.63 27.78
CA LYS A 203 9.56 -2.18 27.98
C LYS A 203 10.08 -3.01 26.80
N GLU A 204 9.28 -3.17 25.74
CA GLU A 204 9.58 -4.08 24.62
C GLU A 204 9.79 -5.54 25.06
N GLU A 205 9.18 -5.97 26.17
CA GLU A 205 9.17 -7.37 26.62
C GLU A 205 8.21 -8.20 25.78
N ILE A 206 6.98 -7.70 25.59
CA ILE A 206 6.01 -8.28 24.66
C ILE A 206 6.10 -7.55 23.32
N VAL A 207 6.04 -8.30 22.22
CA VAL A 207 6.15 -7.75 20.87
C VAL A 207 5.01 -6.76 20.60
N TYR A 208 5.35 -5.48 20.43
CA TYR A 208 4.39 -4.44 20.05
C TYR A 208 5.06 -3.32 19.24
N ALA A 209 6.05 -2.65 19.83
CA ALA A 209 6.85 -1.67 19.12
C ALA A 209 7.68 -2.38 18.03
N ARG A 210 7.72 -1.80 16.83
CA ARG A 210 8.50 -2.34 15.69
C ARG A 210 8.23 -3.83 15.42
N ALA A 211 6.99 -4.30 15.62
CA ALA A 211 6.55 -5.67 15.39
C ALA A 211 6.91 -6.20 13.99
N ILE A 212 7.08 -5.31 13.01
CA ILE A 212 7.56 -5.64 11.67
C ILE A 212 8.86 -6.47 11.66
N LYS A 213 9.75 -6.31 12.65
CA LYS A 213 11.00 -7.09 12.73
C LYS A 213 10.76 -8.59 12.94
N GLU A 214 9.66 -8.93 13.60
CA GLU A 214 9.28 -10.31 13.90
C GLU A 214 8.66 -11.04 12.70
N ILE A 215 8.29 -10.31 11.64
CA ILE A 215 7.66 -10.86 10.45
C ILE A 215 8.76 -11.35 9.47
N PRO A 216 8.63 -12.56 8.89
CA PRO A 216 9.57 -13.08 7.89
C PRO A 216 9.75 -12.12 6.70
N LYS A 217 10.95 -12.13 6.09
CA LYS A 217 11.29 -11.22 4.98
C LYS A 217 10.32 -11.35 3.80
N ASP A 218 9.94 -12.58 3.47
CA ASP A 218 9.04 -12.88 2.34
C ASP A 218 7.62 -12.37 2.58
N MET A 219 7.16 -12.37 3.83
CA MET A 219 5.86 -11.77 4.18
C MET A 219 5.95 -10.24 4.16
N ARG A 220 7.07 -9.67 4.62
CA ARG A 220 7.28 -8.22 4.60
C ARG A 220 7.36 -7.62 3.21
N ALA A 221 8.01 -8.31 2.26
CA ALA A 221 8.17 -7.82 0.90
C ALA A 221 6.83 -7.66 0.16
N ARG A 222 5.85 -8.50 0.51
CA ARG A 222 4.49 -8.50 -0.08
C ARG A 222 3.54 -7.47 0.54
N LEU A 223 3.89 -6.86 1.67
CA LEU A 223 3.05 -5.89 2.37
C LEU A 223 3.06 -4.51 1.69
N PRO A 224 1.89 -3.91 1.43
CA PRO A 224 1.79 -2.49 1.10
C PRO A 224 2.38 -1.58 2.18
N ALA A 225 2.85 -0.40 1.76
CA ALA A 225 3.47 0.60 2.64
C ALA A 225 2.57 1.00 3.83
N TYR A 226 1.25 1.11 3.62
CA TYR A 226 0.32 1.48 4.69
C TYR A 226 0.15 0.38 5.74
N TYR A 227 0.19 -0.91 5.34
CA TYR A 227 0.20 -2.02 6.28
C TYR A 227 1.56 -2.24 6.94
N TYR A 228 2.63 -1.98 6.21
CA TYR A 228 3.98 -1.95 6.77
C TYR A 228 4.06 -0.94 7.94
N ALA A 229 3.56 0.28 7.73
CA ALA A 229 3.50 1.32 8.75
C ALA A 229 2.64 0.93 9.97
N ALA A 230 1.62 0.09 9.78
CA ALA A 230 0.78 -0.40 10.88
C ALA A 230 1.54 -1.33 11.85
N PHE A 231 2.59 -2.02 11.37
CA PHE A 231 3.47 -2.86 12.18
C PHE A 231 4.75 -2.14 12.63
N GLU A 232 5.07 -0.99 12.06
CA GLU A 232 6.23 -0.18 12.43
C GLU A 232 5.84 0.96 13.39
N ILE A 233 5.23 0.60 14.52
CA ILE A 233 4.91 1.58 15.57
C ILE A 233 6.20 2.05 16.23
N ARG A 234 6.50 3.35 16.06
CA ARG A 234 7.65 4.03 16.68
C ARG A 234 7.27 4.90 17.88
N ALA A 235 5.99 5.29 17.97
CA ALA A 235 5.49 6.07 19.09
C ALA A 235 5.33 5.18 20.34
N GLN A 236 5.54 5.76 21.51
CA GLN A 236 5.23 5.06 22.77
C GLN A 236 3.74 4.74 22.85
N LEU A 237 3.43 3.56 23.40
CA LEU A 237 2.06 3.17 23.67
C LEU A 237 1.44 4.17 24.64
N ARG A 238 0.27 4.70 24.30
CA ARG A 238 -0.52 5.52 25.23
C ARG A 238 -1.51 4.61 25.96
N GLY A 239 -1.48 4.62 27.29
CA GLY A 239 -2.37 3.80 28.11
C GLY A 239 -3.87 4.04 27.81
N SER A 240 -4.25 5.29 27.54
CA SER A 240 -5.63 5.64 27.15
C SER A 240 -6.05 5.01 25.83
N THR A 241 -5.13 4.87 24.87
CA THR A 241 -5.40 4.22 23.58
C THR A 241 -5.56 2.71 23.75
N LEU A 242 -4.73 2.08 24.60
CA LEU A 242 -4.87 0.67 24.94
C LEU A 242 -6.21 0.39 25.62
N TYR A 243 -6.55 1.17 26.65
CA TYR A 243 -7.81 1.05 27.37
C TYR A 243 -9.02 1.21 26.45
N ARG A 244 -9.05 2.27 25.61
CA ARG A 244 -10.11 2.47 24.62
C ARG A 244 -10.20 1.30 23.64
N SER A 245 -9.07 0.76 23.17
CA SER A 245 -9.06 -0.40 22.29
C SER A 245 -9.69 -1.63 22.92
N ILE A 246 -9.43 -1.87 24.21
CA ILE A 246 -10.02 -2.99 24.94
C ILE A 246 -11.52 -2.80 25.13
N LEU A 247 -11.97 -1.59 25.48
CA LEU A 247 -13.40 -1.29 25.56
C LEU A 247 -14.10 -1.55 24.22
N HIS A 248 -13.50 -1.15 23.11
CA HIS A 248 -14.06 -1.45 21.78
C HIS A 248 -14.09 -2.96 21.49
N LEU A 249 -13.09 -3.73 21.92
CA LEU A 249 -13.12 -5.19 21.79
C LEU A 249 -14.22 -5.82 22.65
N ILE A 250 -14.40 -5.37 23.89
CA ILE A 250 -15.46 -5.85 24.78
C ILE A 250 -16.83 -5.56 24.17
N ASP A 251 -17.05 -4.32 23.74
CA ASP A 251 -18.28 -3.87 23.08
C ASP A 251 -18.56 -4.71 21.82
N PHE A 252 -17.54 -4.89 20.99
CA PHE A 252 -17.61 -5.77 19.81
C PHE A 252 -18.03 -7.19 20.17
N TYR A 253 -17.38 -7.83 21.15
CA TYR A 253 -17.69 -9.20 21.53
C TYR A 253 -19.05 -9.34 22.19
N TYR A 254 -19.47 -8.33 22.95
CA TYR A 254 -20.80 -8.27 23.54
C TYR A 254 -21.86 -8.26 22.44
N HIS A 255 -21.80 -7.30 21.52
CA HIS A 255 -22.78 -7.18 20.43
C HIS A 255 -22.74 -8.36 19.44
N SER A 256 -21.56 -8.92 19.17
CA SER A 256 -21.43 -10.09 18.29
C SER A 256 -22.12 -11.36 18.81
N LYS A 257 -22.39 -11.46 20.13
CA LYS A 257 -23.12 -12.58 20.72
C LYS A 257 -24.65 -12.43 20.67
N PHE A 258 -25.17 -11.24 20.38
CA PHE A 258 -26.62 -10.95 20.37
C PHE A 258 -27.24 -10.83 18.96
N GLU A 259 -26.47 -11.12 17.91
CA GLU A 259 -26.98 -11.21 16.52
C GLU A 259 -27.18 -12.67 16.06
N VAL A 260 -27.57 -13.57 16.98
CA VAL A 260 -28.00 -14.94 16.66
C VAL A 260 -29.50 -15.08 16.86
#